data_AF-A0A0M8N505-F1
#
_entry.id   AF-A0A0M8N505-F1
#
_cell.length_a   1.000
_cell.length_b   1.000
_cell.length_c   1.000
_cell.angle_alpha   90.00
_cell.angle_beta   90.00
_cell.angle_gamma   90.00
#
_symmetry.space_group_name_H-M   'P 1'
#
loop_
_entity.id
_entity.type
_entity.pdbx_description
1 polymer ?
#
loop_
_entity_poly.entity_id
_entity_poly.type
_entity_poly.pdbx_seq_one_letter_code
_entity_poly.pdbx_strand_id
1 'polypeptide(L)'
;MPLFVADLSTLLGEFNKLEARAKDVALSLHASGGKLESPPIRKIWDTNCFTLRDGDLAGLFPIAARFNHACSPANNIDFRFDRDRGHLTLTVGADRIAAGEEMTISYGSGRSPLELYVWYGFRCRCGACGGLSDAELERFREAQW
;
A
#
# COMPACT_ATOMS: atom_id res chain seq x y z
N MET A 1 -11.46 -3.23 -12.06
CA MET A 1 -12.19 -2.34 -11.14
C MET A 1 -11.70 -2.53 -9.72
N PRO A 2 -11.78 -1.51 -8.84
CA PRO A 2 -11.57 -1.71 -7.40
C PRO A 2 -12.65 -2.60 -6.81
N LEU A 3 -12.35 -3.25 -5.68
CA LEU A 3 -13.34 -3.96 -4.88
C LEU A 3 -14.38 -2.99 -4.31
N PHE A 4 -13.91 -1.84 -3.83
CA PHE A 4 -14.72 -0.68 -3.51
C PHE A 4 -13.86 0.60 -3.50
N VAL A 5 -14.55 1.74 -3.55
CA VAL A 5 -13.96 3.08 -3.52
C VAL A 5 -14.48 3.78 -2.28
N ALA A 6 -13.62 4.49 -1.56
CA ALA A 6 -13.99 5.25 -0.38
C ALA A 6 -12.97 6.36 -0.09
N ASP A 7 -13.33 7.21 0.86
CA ASP A 7 -12.42 8.05 1.61
C ASP A 7 -12.50 7.66 3.10
N LEU A 8 -11.75 8.35 3.96
CA LEU A 8 -11.72 8.04 5.40
C LEU A 8 -13.07 8.22 6.10
N SER A 9 -13.95 9.09 5.59
CA SER A 9 -15.28 9.37 6.15
C SER A 9 -16.31 8.34 5.72
N THR A 10 -16.17 7.78 4.51
CA THR A 10 -17.12 6.85 3.90
C THR A 10 -16.71 5.38 4.04
N LEU A 11 -15.47 5.09 4.44
CA LEU A 11 -14.87 3.75 4.48
C LEU A 11 -15.77 2.67 5.12
N LEU A 12 -16.25 2.91 6.35
CA LEU A 12 -17.09 1.92 7.04
C LEU A 12 -18.44 1.72 6.33
N GLY A 13 -19.02 2.80 5.80
CA GLY A 13 -20.27 2.75 5.05
C GLY A 13 -20.13 1.94 3.76
N GLU A 14 -19.10 2.22 2.95
CA GLU A 14 -18.87 1.51 1.69
C GLU A 14 -18.49 0.05 1.92
N PHE A 15 -17.67 -0.24 2.93
CA PHE A 15 -17.36 -1.61 3.31
C PHE A 15 -18.60 -2.39 3.74
N ASN A 16 -19.52 -1.77 4.49
CA ASN A 16 -20.72 -2.45 4.98
C ASN A 16 -21.72 -2.81 3.86
N LYS A 17 -21.72 -2.05 2.75
CA LYS A 17 -22.53 -2.35 1.56
C LYS A 17 -22.05 -3.59 0.79
N LEU A 18 -20.82 -4.05 1.01
CA LEU A 18 -20.27 -5.22 0.35
C LEU A 18 -20.98 -6.51 0.77
N GLU A 19 -21.13 -7.42 -0.19
CA GLU A 19 -21.51 -8.80 0.06
C GLU A 19 -20.45 -9.52 0.92
N ALA A 20 -20.85 -10.60 1.59
CA ALA A 20 -19.98 -11.36 2.51
C ALA A 20 -18.65 -11.77 1.85
N ARG A 21 -18.70 -12.33 0.63
CA ARG A 21 -17.50 -12.75 -0.10
C ARG A 21 -16.54 -11.58 -0.38
N ALA A 22 -17.06 -10.41 -0.69
CA ALA A 22 -16.24 -9.22 -0.93
C ALA A 22 -15.62 -8.70 0.38
N LYS A 23 -16.36 -8.75 1.49
CA LYS A 23 -15.81 -8.46 2.83
C LYS A 23 -14.69 -9.41 3.19
N ASP A 24 -14.84 -10.70 2.95
CA ASP A 24 -13.80 -11.70 3.21
C ASP A 24 -12.52 -11.42 2.41
N VAL A 25 -12.67 -11.07 1.12
CA VAL A 25 -11.51 -10.68 0.29
C VAL A 25 -10.81 -9.45 0.87
N ALA A 26 -11.55 -8.40 1.25
CA ALA A 26 -10.96 -7.21 1.86
C ALA A 26 -10.26 -7.56 3.18
N LEU A 27 -10.92 -8.30 4.07
CA LEU A 27 -10.41 -8.68 5.39
C LEU A 27 -9.24 -9.68 5.34
N SER A 28 -9.04 -10.37 4.21
CA SER A 28 -7.89 -11.27 3.99
C SER A 28 -6.57 -10.55 3.72
N LEU A 29 -6.59 -9.24 3.46
CA LEU A 29 -5.40 -8.45 3.19
C LEU A 29 -4.64 -8.12 4.49
N HIS A 30 -3.35 -7.82 4.34
CA HIS A 30 -2.50 -7.47 5.48
C HIS A 30 -2.94 -6.15 6.11
N ALA A 31 -2.94 -6.10 7.45
CA ALA A 31 -3.19 -4.89 8.22
C ALA A 31 -1.91 -4.51 8.97
N SER A 32 -1.33 -3.34 8.68
CA SER A 32 -0.16 -2.88 9.41
C SER A 32 -0.54 -2.62 10.89
N GLY A 33 0.33 -3.08 11.81
CA GLY A 33 0.09 -3.01 13.25
C GLY A 33 0.29 -1.63 13.88
N GLY A 34 0.68 -0.62 13.10
CA GLY A 34 1.24 0.65 13.60
C GLY A 34 0.26 1.75 13.98
N LYS A 35 -1.06 1.51 13.98
CA LYS A 35 -2.06 2.56 14.22
C LYS A 35 -2.88 2.31 15.49
N LEU A 36 -3.26 3.43 16.13
CA LEU A 36 -4.24 3.58 17.22
C LEU A 36 -5.40 2.59 17.06
N GLU A 37 -6.02 2.19 18.18
CA GLU A 37 -7.24 1.37 18.19
C GLU A 37 -8.24 1.86 17.13
N SER A 38 -8.39 1.08 16.08
CA SER A 38 -9.17 1.41 14.88
C SER A 38 -9.79 0.13 14.33
N PRO A 39 -10.97 0.21 13.68
CA PRO A 39 -11.62 -0.95 13.11
C PRO A 39 -10.67 -1.71 12.15
N PRO A 40 -10.72 -3.05 12.09
CA PRO A 40 -9.80 -3.84 11.26
C PRO A 40 -9.72 -3.37 9.80
N ILE A 41 -10.86 -3.03 9.20
CA ILE A 41 -10.90 -2.53 7.82
C ILE A 41 -10.15 -1.21 7.62
N ARG A 42 -10.05 -0.37 8.66
CA ARG A 42 -9.28 0.89 8.58
C ARG A 42 -7.78 0.60 8.43
N LYS A 43 -7.25 -0.32 9.23
CA LYS A 43 -5.84 -0.73 9.16
C LYS A 43 -5.52 -1.36 7.80
N ILE A 44 -6.43 -2.19 7.28
CA ILE A 44 -6.33 -2.77 5.93
C ILE A 44 -6.36 -1.69 4.86
N TRP A 45 -7.33 -0.78 4.92
CA TRP A 45 -7.48 0.30 3.94
C TRP A 45 -6.21 1.14 3.85
N ASP A 46 -5.73 1.62 5.00
CA ASP A 46 -4.54 2.45 5.10
C ASP A 46 -3.27 1.76 4.57
N THR A 47 -3.24 0.44 4.56
CA THR A 47 -2.08 -0.36 4.10
C THR A 47 -2.16 -0.70 2.60
N ASN A 48 -3.37 -0.83 2.04
CA ASN A 48 -3.58 -1.50 0.75
C ASN A 48 -4.30 -0.65 -0.32
N CYS A 49 -4.78 0.54 0.01
CA CYS A 49 -5.55 1.36 -0.94
C CYS A 49 -4.62 2.10 -1.93
N PHE A 50 -5.16 2.40 -3.12
CA PHE A 50 -4.49 3.18 -4.16
C PHE A 50 -5.28 4.46 -4.42
N THR A 51 -4.59 5.61 -4.40
CA THR A 51 -5.19 6.92 -4.70
C THR A 51 -5.72 6.94 -6.13
N LEU A 52 -6.98 7.36 -6.32
CA LEU A 52 -7.64 7.41 -7.64
C LEU A 52 -7.57 8.80 -8.26
N ARG A 53 -7.68 9.84 -7.44
CA ARG A 53 -7.64 11.25 -7.86
C ARG A 53 -6.93 12.10 -6.81
N ASP A 54 -6.61 13.34 -7.18
CA ASP A 54 -6.12 14.34 -6.24
C ASP A 54 -7.16 14.52 -5.12
N GLY A 55 -6.73 14.36 -3.86
CA GLY A 55 -7.60 14.29 -2.69
C GLY A 55 -7.60 12.91 -2.01
N ASP A 56 -8.60 12.66 -1.17
CA ASP A 56 -8.63 11.50 -0.26
C ASP A 56 -9.33 10.26 -0.84
N LEU A 57 -9.79 10.32 -2.10
CA LEU A 57 -10.52 9.22 -2.72
C LEU A 57 -9.56 8.13 -3.20
N ALA A 58 -9.69 6.95 -2.61
CA ALA A 58 -8.87 5.79 -2.93
C ALA A 58 -9.74 4.56 -3.26
N GLY A 59 -9.13 3.58 -3.92
CA GLY A 59 -9.75 2.30 -4.25
C GLY A 59 -8.95 1.14 -3.65
N LEU A 60 -9.65 0.13 -3.15
CA LEU A 60 -9.00 -1.12 -2.75
C LEU A 60 -8.94 -2.08 -3.94
N PHE A 61 -7.74 -2.46 -4.37
CA PHE A 61 -7.50 -3.37 -5.48
C PHE A 61 -6.82 -4.65 -4.98
N PRO A 62 -7.56 -5.71 -4.60
CA PRO A 62 -6.99 -6.86 -3.90
C PRO A 62 -5.86 -7.60 -4.61
N ILE A 63 -5.80 -7.53 -5.95
CA ILE A 63 -4.69 -8.10 -6.73
C ILE A 63 -3.46 -7.20 -6.62
N ALA A 64 -3.61 -5.90 -6.86
CA ALA A 64 -2.49 -4.94 -6.82
C ALA A 64 -1.93 -4.76 -5.40
N ALA A 65 -2.79 -4.86 -4.38
CA ALA A 65 -2.41 -4.80 -2.96
C ALA A 65 -1.45 -5.91 -2.51
N ARG A 66 -1.21 -6.93 -3.35
CA ARG A 66 -0.27 -8.04 -3.06
C ARG A 66 1.15 -7.77 -3.52
N PHE A 67 1.37 -6.74 -4.34
CA PHE A 67 2.71 -6.40 -4.81
C PHE A 67 3.48 -5.73 -3.67
N ASN A 68 4.62 -6.30 -3.31
CA ASN A 68 5.48 -5.75 -2.27
C ASN A 68 6.20 -4.48 -2.74
N HIS A 69 6.82 -3.79 -1.79
CA HIS A 69 7.55 -2.57 -2.04
C HIS A 69 9.01 -2.80 -2.46
N ALA A 70 9.43 -2.13 -3.53
CA ALA A 70 10.83 -1.74 -3.74
C ALA A 70 10.88 -0.23 -4.03
N CYS A 71 11.91 0.45 -3.53
CA CYS A 71 12.10 1.88 -3.80
C CYS A 71 12.48 2.10 -5.27
N SER A 72 12.12 3.25 -5.84
CA SER A 72 12.64 3.63 -7.15
C SER A 72 14.16 3.87 -7.06
N PRO A 73 14.97 3.41 -8.03
CA PRO A 73 14.60 2.75 -9.29
C PRO A 73 14.58 1.20 -9.24
N ALA A 74 14.60 0.56 -8.07
CA ALA A 74 14.61 -0.90 -7.95
C ALA A 74 13.24 -1.59 -8.14
N ASN A 75 12.12 -0.86 -8.10
CA ASN A 75 10.83 -1.46 -8.47
C ASN A 75 10.81 -1.84 -9.95
N ASN A 76 10.25 -3.01 -10.28
CA ASN A 76 10.17 -3.51 -11.65
C ASN A 76 8.76 -3.42 -12.26
N ILE A 77 7.76 -3.02 -11.47
CA ILE A 77 6.40 -2.73 -11.91
C ILE A 77 6.05 -1.27 -11.62
N ASP A 78 5.47 -0.62 -12.63
CA ASP A 78 4.79 0.66 -12.51
C ASP A 78 3.28 0.44 -12.44
N PHE A 79 2.55 1.38 -11.84
CA PHE A 79 1.10 1.37 -11.88
C PHE A 79 0.52 2.75 -12.16
N ARG A 80 -0.64 2.76 -12.82
CA ARG A 80 -1.42 3.97 -13.09
C ARG A 80 -2.91 3.65 -13.03
N PHE A 81 -3.67 4.51 -12.37
CA PHE A 81 -5.12 4.44 -12.44
C PHE A 81 -5.64 5.15 -13.70
N ASP A 82 -6.34 4.40 -14.54
CA ASP A 82 -7.07 4.93 -15.70
C ASP A 82 -8.46 5.36 -15.23
N ARG A 83 -8.67 6.68 -15.18
CA ARG A 83 -9.93 7.27 -14.71
C ARG A 83 -11.09 7.02 -15.66
N ASP A 84 -10.85 6.99 -16.96
CA ASP A 84 -11.90 6.83 -17.97
C ASP A 84 -12.41 5.38 -17.99
N ARG A 85 -11.50 4.43 -17.73
CA ARG A 85 -11.83 2.99 -17.66
C ARG A 85 -12.12 2.48 -16.25
N GLY A 86 -11.83 3.28 -15.22
CA GLY A 86 -12.02 2.90 -13.81
C GLY A 86 -11.12 1.76 -13.33
N HIS A 87 -9.98 1.51 -13.99
CA HIS A 87 -9.10 0.36 -13.75
C HIS A 87 -7.68 0.78 -13.37
N LEU A 88 -7.06 0.03 -12.46
CA LEU A 88 -5.63 0.15 -12.17
C LEU A 88 -4.85 -0.71 -13.17
N THR A 89 -3.96 -0.09 -13.93
CA THR A 89 -3.07 -0.76 -14.87
C THR A 89 -1.71 -0.94 -14.21
N LEU A 90 -1.18 -2.16 -14.22
CA LEU A 90 0.19 -2.48 -13.83
C LEU A 90 0.99 -2.78 -15.09
N THR A 91 2.18 -2.20 -15.21
CA THR A 91 3.05 -2.32 -16.38
C THR A 91 4.44 -2.70 -15.94
N VAL A 92 5.10 -3.59 -16.69
CA VAL A 92 6.51 -3.90 -16.47
C VAL A 92 7.35 -2.68 -16.83
N GLY A 93 8.08 -2.14 -15.85
CA GLY A 93 8.99 -1.00 -16.00
C GLY A 93 10.46 -1.39 -16.18
N ALA A 94 10.80 -2.66 -15.91
CA ALA A 94 12.12 -3.22 -16.16
C ALA A 94 12.26 -3.78 -17.59
N ASP A 95 13.49 -3.88 -18.10
CA ASP A 95 13.75 -4.47 -19.42
C ASP A 95 13.30 -5.94 -19.52
N ARG A 96 13.40 -6.67 -18.39
CA ARG A 96 12.95 -8.06 -18.25
C ARG A 96 12.63 -8.38 -16.80
N ILE A 97 11.72 -9.32 -16.58
CA ILE A 97 11.47 -9.97 -15.29
C ILE A 97 11.64 -11.47 -15.51
N ALA A 98 12.56 -12.10 -14.77
CA ALA A 98 12.80 -13.53 -14.91
C ALA A 98 11.67 -14.36 -14.29
N ALA A 99 11.51 -15.60 -14.74
CA ALA A 99 10.57 -16.52 -14.12
C ALA A 99 10.95 -16.76 -12.65
N GLY A 100 10.02 -16.51 -11.73
CA GLY A 100 10.26 -16.61 -10.29
C GLY A 100 10.83 -15.35 -9.64
N GLU A 101 11.18 -14.32 -10.42
CA GLU A 101 11.52 -13.01 -9.87
C GLU A 101 10.28 -12.33 -9.29
N GLU A 102 10.44 -11.73 -8.11
CA GLU A 102 9.34 -11.02 -7.45
C GLU A 102 9.00 -9.73 -8.20
N MET A 103 7.70 -9.53 -8.43
CA MET A 103 7.18 -8.27 -8.97
C MET A 103 6.89 -7.28 -7.84
N THR A 104 7.49 -6.10 -7.90
CA THR A 104 7.41 -5.07 -6.85
C THR A 104 7.00 -3.72 -7.42
N ILE A 105 6.25 -2.96 -6.62
CA ILE A 105 5.84 -1.58 -6.93
C ILE A 105 6.49 -0.60 -5.94
N SER A 106 6.55 0.68 -6.30
CA SER A 106 6.86 1.73 -5.34
C SER A 106 5.59 2.15 -4.59
N TYR A 107 5.59 2.10 -3.26
CA TYR A 107 4.46 2.57 -2.42
C TYR A 107 4.38 4.11 -2.36
N GLY A 108 5.19 4.81 -3.15
CA GLY A 108 5.14 6.24 -3.35
C GLY A 108 6.53 6.80 -3.64
N SER A 109 6.60 7.69 -4.62
CA SER A 109 7.82 8.41 -4.95
C SER A 109 8.29 9.22 -3.75
N GLY A 110 9.52 8.97 -3.30
CA GLY A 110 10.20 9.81 -2.31
C GLY A 110 9.88 9.50 -0.84
N ARG A 111 9.10 8.45 -0.53
CA ARG A 111 8.93 8.01 0.87
C ARG A 111 10.27 7.54 1.43
N SER A 112 10.69 8.13 2.54
CA SER A 112 11.85 7.71 3.31
C SER A 112 11.63 6.33 3.93
N PRO A 113 12.71 5.59 4.26
CA PRO A 113 12.61 4.31 4.97
C PRO A 113 11.86 4.41 6.31
N LEU A 114 11.95 5.55 7.00
CA LEU A 114 11.19 5.79 8.24
C LEU A 114 9.69 5.93 7.96
N GLU A 115 9.29 6.66 6.92
CA GLU A 115 7.88 6.75 6.53
C GLU A 115 7.32 5.38 6.15
N LEU A 116 8.07 4.57 5.41
CA LEU A 116 7.65 3.20 5.09
C LEU A 116 7.40 2.37 6.36
N TYR A 117 8.27 2.51 7.37
CA TYR A 117 8.08 1.85 8.65
C TYR A 117 6.83 2.35 9.38
N VAL A 118 6.62 3.66 9.47
CA VAL A 118 5.47 4.26 10.16
C VAL A 118 4.14 3.87 9.49
N TRP A 119 4.10 3.89 8.15
CA TRP A 119 2.86 3.64 7.40
C TRP A 119 2.56 2.15 7.23
N TYR A 120 3.57 1.34 6.94
CA TYR A 120 3.41 -0.06 6.52
C TYR A 120 4.01 -1.07 7.49
N GLY A 121 4.75 -0.64 8.52
CA GLY A 121 5.26 -1.52 9.57
C GLY A 121 6.45 -2.41 9.17
N PHE A 122 7.16 -2.09 8.08
CA PHE A 122 8.33 -2.85 7.64
C PHE A 122 9.56 -1.95 7.44
N ARG A 123 10.75 -2.55 7.45
CA ARG A 123 12.00 -1.88 7.06
C ARG A 123 12.39 -2.33 5.66
N CYS A 124 12.46 -1.40 4.71
CA CYS A 124 12.83 -1.73 3.34
C CYS A 124 14.27 -2.26 3.26
N ARG A 125 14.46 -3.28 2.42
CA ARG A 125 15.77 -3.89 2.12
C ARG A 125 15.97 -4.10 0.61
N CYS A 126 15.35 -3.25 -0.20
CA CYS A 126 15.38 -3.39 -1.67
C CYS A 126 16.75 -3.12 -2.30
N GLY A 127 17.72 -2.58 -1.56
CA GLY A 127 19.05 -2.23 -2.06
C GLY A 127 19.14 -0.86 -2.75
N ALA A 128 18.03 -0.28 -3.19
CA ALA A 128 18.01 1.09 -3.73
C ALA A 128 17.97 2.19 -2.66
N CYS A 129 17.50 1.88 -1.45
CA CYS A 129 17.54 2.80 -0.31
C CYS A 129 18.55 2.34 0.74
N GLY A 130 19.02 3.27 1.59
CA GLY A 130 19.86 2.95 2.75
C GLY A 130 19.17 2.09 3.83
N GLY A 131 17.85 1.87 3.71
CA GLY A 131 17.05 1.16 4.70
C GLY A 131 16.78 2.01 5.95
N LEU A 132 16.24 1.37 6.99
CA LEU A 132 16.04 1.98 8.31
C LEU A 132 16.87 1.19 9.33
N SER A 133 17.85 1.85 9.94
CA SER A 133 18.71 1.27 10.97
C SER A 133 18.01 1.22 12.34
N ASP A 134 18.53 0.38 13.24
CA ASP A 134 18.01 0.30 14.61
C ASP A 134 18.24 1.61 15.38
N ALA A 135 19.36 2.29 15.15
CA ALA A 135 19.65 3.59 15.76
C ALA A 135 18.68 4.69 15.30
N GLU A 136 18.30 4.71 14.01
CA GLU A 136 17.27 5.63 13.51
C GLU A 136 15.90 5.34 14.12
N LEU A 137 15.56 4.07 14.24
CA LEU A 137 14.28 3.65 14.82
C LEU A 137 14.19 4.01 16.31
N GLU A 138 15.28 3.83 17.06
CA GLU A 138 15.29 4.16 18.49
C GLU A 138 15.17 5.67 18.72
N ARG A 139 15.91 6.49 17.96
CA ARG A 139 15.75 7.95 18.00
C ARG A 139 14.33 8.39 17.67
N PHE A 140 13.69 7.75 16.68
CA PHE A 140 12.30 8.05 16.35
C PHE A 140 11.36 7.71 17.52
N ARG A 141 11.58 6.56 18.17
CA ARG A 141 10.78 6.17 19.34
C ARG A 141 10.97 7.15 20.48
N GLU A 142 12.20 7.49 20.84
CA GLU A 142 12.50 8.46 21.91
C GLU A 142 11.84 9.82 21.67
N ALA A 143 11.83 10.32 20.42
CA ALA A 143 11.23 11.60 20.05
C ALA A 143 9.69 11.63 20.07
N GLN A 144 9.02 10.49 20.32
CA GLN A 144 7.56 10.40 20.45
C GLN A 144 7.09 10.36 21.92
N TRP A 145 8.02 10.44 22.89
CA TRP A 145 7.77 10.55 24.33
C TRP A 145 8.23 11.92 24.85
#